data_AF-A0AAE9DF68-F1
#
_entry.id   AF-A0AAE9DF68-F1
#
_cell.length_a   1.000
_cell.length_b   1.000
_cell.length_c   1.000
_cell.angle_alpha   90.00
_cell.angle_beta   90.00
_cell.angle_gamma   90.00
#
_symmetry.space_group_name_H-M   'P 1'
#
loop_
_entity.id
_entity.type
_entity.pdbx_description
1 polymer ?
#
loop_
_entity_poly.entity_id
_entity_poly.type
_entity_poly.pdbx_seq_one_letter_code
_entity_poly.pdbx_strand_id
1 'polypeptide(L)'
;MLTCIFEDTFLESSRFLAYALHTLTSIEIPLHIFGAYLIITKTPRIMRTAKYSILQLHLACTVMDLTITSLWIFYVWIPSSSGYSVGLMSTVGVNPLLQSFLAFHTMLAVAVSYVCLFENRYDAVVIGSIVYNNFLMIAIGCNGLLTTLVMILVHRPYRISVLEMCGIGKKAGQQSIIEVTLLKMRAVGVVSGG
;
A
#
# COMPACT_ATOMS: atom_id res chain seq x y z
N MET A 1 12.94 19.73 -20.95
CA MET A 1 12.86 20.10 -19.52
C MET A 1 11.44 20.60 -19.30
N LEU A 2 10.55 19.73 -18.78
CA LEU A 2 9.17 20.11 -18.52
C LEU A 2 9.17 20.91 -17.21
N THR A 3 9.04 22.23 -17.29
CA THR A 3 8.97 23.10 -16.12
C THR A 3 7.59 22.96 -15.51
N CYS A 4 7.49 22.37 -14.31
CA CYS A 4 6.26 22.40 -13.53
C CYS A 4 6.01 23.84 -13.08
N ILE A 5 4.88 24.40 -13.51
CA ILE A 5 4.31 25.60 -12.91
C ILE A 5 3.63 25.10 -11.63
N PHE A 6 4.29 25.29 -10.49
CA PHE A 6 3.71 24.97 -9.19
C PHE A 6 2.74 26.10 -8.85
N GLU A 7 1.45 25.87 -9.07
CA GLU A 7 0.40 26.78 -8.63
C GLU A 7 0.25 26.52 -7.13
N ASP A 8 0.79 27.40 -6.27
CA ASP A 8 0.78 27.32 -4.80
C ASP A 8 -0.66 27.40 -4.24
N THR A 9 -1.49 26.42 -4.60
CA THR A 9 -2.86 26.30 -4.13
C THR A 9 -2.78 25.70 -2.74
N PHE A 10 -3.47 26.31 -1.77
CA PHE A 10 -3.44 25.86 -0.37
C PHE A 10 -3.74 24.37 -0.20
N LEU A 11 -4.55 23.78 -1.08
CA LEU A 11 -4.92 22.36 -1.10
C LEU A 11 -3.80 21.41 -1.54
N GLU A 12 -2.84 21.86 -2.36
CA GLU A 12 -1.68 21.05 -2.79
C GLU A 12 -0.51 21.13 -1.79
N SER A 13 -0.59 22.02 -0.81
CA SER A 13 0.47 22.21 0.16
C SER A 13 0.57 21.02 1.14
N SER A 14 1.79 20.54 1.38
CA SER A 14 2.07 19.50 2.38
C SER A 14 1.64 19.89 3.81
N ARG A 15 1.53 21.20 4.08
CA ARG A 15 1.02 21.72 5.35
C ARG A 15 -0.47 21.42 5.53
N PHE A 16 -1.26 21.55 4.48
CA PHE A 16 -2.69 21.25 4.55
C PHE A 16 -2.93 19.77 4.87
N LEU A 17 -2.18 18.87 4.23
CA LEU A 17 -2.23 17.44 4.52
C LEU A 17 -1.83 17.13 5.97
N ALA A 18 -0.77 17.76 6.47
CA ALA A 18 -0.34 17.58 7.87
C ALA A 18 -1.41 18.07 8.86
N TYR A 19 -2.02 19.24 8.62
CA TYR A 19 -3.13 19.73 9.45
C TYR A 19 -4.34 18.79 9.43
N ALA A 20 -4.75 18.33 8.24
CA ALA A 20 -5.86 17.40 8.10
C ALA A 20 -5.60 16.08 8.88
N LEU A 21 -4.41 15.50 8.72
CA LEU A 21 -4.02 14.28 9.42
C LEU A 21 -3.92 14.49 10.95
N HIS A 22 -3.41 15.63 11.42
CA HIS A 22 -3.45 15.93 12.86
C HIS A 22 -4.87 16.10 13.41
N THR A 23 -5.79 16.73 12.67
CA THR A 23 -7.20 16.78 13.10
C THR A 23 -7.86 15.40 13.12
N LEU A 24 -7.51 14.54 12.16
CA LEU A 24 -7.97 13.15 12.12
C LEU A 24 -7.48 12.37 13.35
N THR A 25 -6.18 12.49 13.70
CA THR A 25 -5.61 11.82 14.89
C THR A 25 -6.31 12.21 16.18
N SER A 26 -6.70 13.49 16.30
CA SER A 26 -7.44 14.00 17.46
C SER A 26 -8.80 13.32 17.63
N ILE A 27 -9.42 12.87 16.54
CA ILE A 27 -10.68 12.12 16.53
C ILE A 27 -10.44 10.61 16.68
N GLU A 28 -9.34 10.09 16.12
CA GLU A 28 -8.97 8.66 16.22
C GLU A 28 -8.61 8.25 17.65
N ILE A 29 -7.88 9.08 18.40
CA ILE A 29 -7.47 8.79 19.79
C ILE A 29 -8.67 8.40 20.69
N PRO A 30 -9.75 9.19 20.80
CA PRO A 30 -10.88 8.81 21.63
C PRO A 30 -11.59 7.54 21.12
N LEU A 31 -11.64 7.32 19.81
CA LEU A 31 -12.21 6.08 19.24
C LEU A 31 -11.36 4.85 19.57
N HIS A 32 -10.04 4.97 19.50
CA HIS A 32 -9.12 3.89 19.87
C HIS A 32 -9.19 3.54 21.36
N ILE A 33 -9.28 4.55 22.23
CA ILE A 33 -9.48 4.37 23.68
C ILE A 33 -10.83 3.69 23.94
N PHE A 34 -11.89 4.15 23.29
CA PHE A 34 -13.21 3.55 23.40
C PHE A 34 -13.23 2.09 22.91
N GLY A 35 -12.59 1.80 21.76
CA GLY A 35 -12.43 0.45 21.24
C GLY A 35 -11.70 -0.48 22.21
N ALA A 36 -10.58 -0.03 22.79
CA ALA A 36 -9.84 -0.78 23.79
C ALA A 36 -10.68 -1.04 25.05
N TYR A 37 -11.42 -0.02 25.51
CA TYR A 37 -12.34 -0.13 26.63
C TYR A 37 -13.44 -1.18 26.37
N LEU A 38 -14.06 -1.19 25.18
CA LEU A 38 -15.05 -2.19 24.81
C LEU A 38 -14.47 -3.61 24.77
N ILE A 39 -13.27 -3.80 24.20
CA ILE A 39 -12.60 -5.10 24.15
C ILE A 39 -12.32 -5.61 25.57
N ILE A 40 -11.89 -4.73 26.49
CA ILE A 40 -11.57 -5.15 27.85
C ILE A 40 -12.84 -5.48 28.65
N THR A 41 -13.88 -4.66 28.54
CA THR A 41 -15.07 -4.72 29.42
C THR A 41 -16.19 -5.61 28.90
N LYS A 42 -16.39 -5.70 27.58
CA LYS A 42 -17.50 -6.45 26.96
C LYS A 42 -17.12 -7.84 26.46
N THR A 43 -15.83 -8.21 26.43
CA THR A 43 -15.42 -9.56 25.99
C THR A 43 -15.82 -10.63 27.01
N PRO A 44 -16.66 -11.62 26.63
CA PRO A 44 -17.15 -12.66 27.53
C PRO A 44 -16.05 -13.63 27.97
N ARG A 45 -16.20 -14.22 29.16
CA ARG A 45 -15.20 -15.12 29.79
C ARG A 45 -14.85 -16.36 28.97
N ILE A 46 -15.76 -16.82 28.11
CA ILE A 46 -15.59 -17.98 27.23
C ILE A 46 -14.50 -17.72 26.17
N MET A 47 -14.28 -16.45 25.79
CA MET A 47 -13.27 -16.03 24.80
C MET A 47 -12.01 -15.44 25.45
N ARG A 48 -11.67 -15.84 26.68
CA ARG A 48 -10.56 -15.22 27.43
C ARG A 48 -9.19 -15.40 26.76
N THR A 49 -8.97 -16.51 26.06
CA THR A 49 -7.75 -16.74 25.25
C THR A 49 -7.71 -15.84 24.01
N ALA A 50 -8.82 -15.77 23.26
CA ALA A 50 -8.98 -14.88 22.11
C ALA A 50 -8.92 -13.39 22.47
N LYS A 51 -9.30 -13.03 23.69
CA LYS A 51 -9.28 -11.65 24.20
C LYS A 51 -7.90 -11.01 24.08
N TYR A 52 -6.84 -11.72 24.45
CA TYR A 52 -5.49 -11.16 24.44
C TYR A 52 -4.98 -10.94 23.01
N SER A 53 -5.27 -11.85 22.07
CA SER A 53 -4.91 -11.65 20.66
C SER A 53 -5.70 -10.53 19.99
N ILE A 54 -6.99 -10.40 20.29
CA ILE A 54 -7.82 -9.28 19.79
C ILE A 54 -7.34 -7.96 20.39
N LEU A 55 -6.99 -7.94 21.67
CA LEU A 55 -6.44 -6.75 22.33
C LEU A 55 -5.05 -6.39 21.79
N GLN A 56 -4.18 -7.37 21.57
CA GLN A 56 -2.86 -7.18 20.97
C GLN A 56 -2.96 -6.63 19.55
N LEU A 57 -3.90 -7.15 18.74
CA LEU A 57 -4.16 -6.61 17.40
C LEU A 57 -4.68 -5.18 17.46
N HIS A 58 -5.64 -4.88 18.35
CA HIS A 58 -6.16 -3.51 18.51
C HIS A 58 -5.04 -2.55 18.91
N LEU A 59 -4.21 -2.91 19.89
CA LEU A 59 -3.07 -2.11 20.32
C LEU A 59 -2.04 -1.93 19.20
N ALA A 60 -1.70 -2.99 18.45
CA ALA A 60 -0.77 -2.91 17.32
C ALA A 60 -1.30 -1.97 16.22
N CYS A 61 -2.59 -2.06 15.87
CA CYS A 61 -3.22 -1.14 14.91
C CYS A 61 -3.23 0.30 15.44
N THR A 62 -3.57 0.53 16.71
CA THR A 62 -3.57 1.89 17.29
C THR A 62 -2.17 2.52 17.26
N VAL A 63 -1.12 1.73 17.51
CA VAL A 63 0.26 2.22 17.44
C VAL A 63 0.64 2.52 15.99
N MET A 64 0.28 1.65 15.04
CA MET A 64 0.51 1.87 13.61
C MET A 64 -0.22 3.13 13.11
N ASP A 65 -1.51 3.29 13.43
CA ASP A 65 -2.32 4.44 13.02
C ASP A 65 -1.71 5.73 13.58
N LEU A 66 -1.40 5.79 14.88
CA LEU A 66 -0.72 6.94 15.49
C LEU A 66 0.64 7.25 14.85
N THR A 67 1.40 6.21 14.46
CA THR A 67 2.66 6.42 13.75
C THR A 67 2.44 7.02 12.37
N ILE A 68 1.46 6.55 11.59
CA ILE A 68 1.18 7.00 10.22
C ILE A 68 0.50 8.37 10.17
N THR A 69 -0.37 8.70 11.13
CA THR A 69 -1.20 9.92 11.04
C THR A 69 -0.66 11.09 11.86
N SER A 70 0.13 10.85 12.93
CA SER A 70 0.62 11.91 13.83
C SER A 70 2.15 12.02 13.91
N LEU A 71 2.86 10.90 14.01
CA LEU A 71 4.33 10.92 14.10
C LEU A 71 4.99 11.03 12.71
N TRP A 72 4.31 10.58 11.64
CA TRP A 72 4.83 10.46 10.27
C TRP A 72 3.81 10.75 9.18
N ILE A 73 3.67 12.01 8.77
CA ILE A 73 3.23 12.25 7.40
C ILE A 73 4.38 11.84 6.48
N PHE A 74 4.32 10.60 5.96
CA PHE A 74 5.14 10.19 4.84
C PHE A 74 4.46 10.73 3.59
N TYR A 75 4.89 11.91 3.14
CA TYR A 75 4.38 12.47 1.91
C TYR A 75 4.99 11.68 0.75
N VAL A 76 4.27 10.65 0.29
CA VAL A 76 4.68 9.79 -0.83
C VAL A 76 4.40 10.53 -2.12
N TRP A 77 5.44 10.76 -2.90
CA TRP A 77 5.28 11.29 -4.25
C TRP A 77 4.81 10.15 -5.15
N ILE A 78 3.55 10.14 -5.58
CA ILE A 78 3.01 9.09 -6.46
C ILE A 78 3.91 8.76 -7.68
N PRO A 79 4.63 9.70 -8.32
CA PRO A 79 5.53 9.39 -9.45
C PRO A 79 6.94 8.92 -9.07
N SER A 80 7.34 8.95 -7.79
CA SER A 80 8.68 8.52 -7.34
C SER A 80 8.60 7.86 -5.97
N SER A 81 9.27 6.71 -5.77
CA SER A 81 9.37 6.07 -4.44
C SER A 81 10.28 6.87 -3.49
N SER A 82 9.98 8.14 -3.31
CA SER A 82 10.64 9.09 -2.45
C SER A 82 9.57 9.79 -1.62
N GLY A 83 9.90 10.01 -0.36
CA GLY A 83 9.08 10.76 0.56
C GLY A 83 9.95 11.37 1.64
N TYR A 84 9.46 12.46 2.21
CA TYR A 84 10.09 13.11 3.35
C TYR A 84 9.12 13.03 4.54
N SER A 85 9.66 12.80 5.72
CA SER A 85 8.87 12.71 6.95
C SER A 85 8.54 14.10 7.47
N VAL A 86 7.25 14.39 7.65
CA VAL A 86 6.75 15.61 8.29
C VAL A 86 5.92 15.16 9.48
N GLY A 87 6.25 15.60 10.69
CA GLY A 87 5.50 15.15 11.87
C GLY A 87 6.14 15.64 13.17
N LEU A 88 5.51 15.32 14.30
CA LEU A 88 5.99 15.77 15.61
C LEU A 88 7.46 15.32 15.85
N MET A 89 7.80 14.11 15.41
CA MET A 89 9.13 13.52 15.57
C MET A 89 10.22 14.24 14.75
N SER A 90 9.86 14.92 13.65
CA SER A 90 10.81 15.73 12.86
C SER A 90 11.08 17.09 13.52
N THR A 91 10.10 17.66 14.23
CA THR A 91 10.29 18.89 15.01
C THR A 91 11.23 18.71 16.22
N VAL A 92 11.30 17.48 16.74
CA VAL A 92 12.21 17.08 17.83
C VAL A 92 13.63 16.78 17.31
N GLY A 93 13.85 16.76 16.00
CA GLY A 93 15.18 16.55 15.40
C GLY A 93 15.65 15.09 15.37
N VAL A 94 14.73 14.12 15.40
CA VAL A 94 15.09 12.70 15.31
C VAL A 94 15.51 12.33 13.88
N ASN A 95 16.57 11.53 13.76
CA ASN A 95 17.10 11.07 12.47
C ASN A 95 16.04 10.32 11.65
N PRO A 96 15.72 10.72 10.40
CA PRO A 96 14.68 10.10 9.57
C PRO A 96 14.90 8.62 9.25
N LEU A 97 16.15 8.14 9.34
CA LEU A 97 16.50 6.71 9.21
C LEU A 97 15.96 5.87 10.36
N LEU A 98 16.29 6.22 11.61
CA LEU A 98 15.77 5.53 12.80
C LEU A 98 14.25 5.53 12.79
N GLN A 99 13.78 6.68 12.38
CA GLN A 99 12.41 6.95 12.24
C GLN A 99 11.82 5.86 11.25
N SER A 100 12.36 5.64 10.04
CA SER A 100 11.69 4.78 9.04
C SER A 100 11.70 3.32 9.46
N PHE A 101 12.77 2.90 10.16
CA PHE A 101 12.84 1.60 10.81
C PHE A 101 11.69 1.38 11.80
N LEU A 102 11.34 2.39 12.60
CA LEU A 102 10.22 2.29 13.54
C LEU A 102 8.88 2.08 12.82
N ALA A 103 8.66 2.81 11.72
CA ALA A 103 7.44 2.66 10.91
C ALA A 103 7.33 1.24 10.31
N PHE A 104 8.39 0.73 9.69
CA PHE A 104 8.41 -0.64 9.18
C PHE A 104 8.20 -1.68 10.28
N HIS A 105 8.77 -1.46 11.46
CA HIS A 105 8.60 -2.34 12.61
C HIS A 105 7.13 -2.40 13.06
N THR A 106 6.43 -1.27 13.10
CA THR A 106 5.00 -1.24 13.47
C THR A 106 4.11 -1.95 12.45
N MET A 107 4.38 -1.80 11.14
CA MET A 107 3.65 -2.53 10.10
C MET A 107 3.85 -4.05 10.21
N LEU A 108 5.09 -4.50 10.46
CA LEU A 108 5.38 -5.92 10.69
C LEU A 108 4.69 -6.43 11.96
N ALA A 109 4.67 -5.64 13.04
CA ALA A 109 4.00 -5.99 14.29
C ALA A 109 2.48 -6.19 14.11
N VAL A 110 1.83 -5.38 13.26
CA VAL A 110 0.42 -5.57 12.88
C VAL A 110 0.24 -6.87 12.10
N ALA A 111 1.09 -7.15 11.12
CA ALA A 111 1.03 -8.39 10.34
C ALA A 111 1.14 -9.64 11.24
N VAL A 112 2.10 -9.65 12.17
CA VAL A 112 2.26 -10.74 13.16
C VAL A 112 1.04 -10.85 14.07
N SER A 113 0.50 -9.73 14.56
CA SER A 113 -0.69 -9.73 15.41
C SER A 113 -1.93 -10.27 14.70
N TYR A 114 -2.04 -10.06 13.38
CA TYR A 114 -3.09 -10.61 12.56
C TYR A 114 -2.97 -12.14 12.41
N VAL A 115 -1.74 -12.64 12.22
CA VAL A 115 -1.45 -14.09 12.20
C VAL A 115 -1.79 -14.73 13.55
N CYS A 116 -1.35 -14.13 14.67
CA CYS A 116 -1.66 -14.64 16.01
C CYS A 116 -3.17 -14.64 16.32
N LEU A 117 -3.93 -13.68 15.79
CA LEU A 117 -5.39 -13.70 15.90
C LEU A 117 -5.99 -14.88 15.15
N PHE A 118 -5.53 -15.13 13.91
CA PHE A 118 -5.99 -16.25 13.12
C PHE A 118 -5.61 -17.58 13.75
N GLU A 119 -4.39 -17.76 14.26
CA GLU A 119 -3.98 -18.98 14.96
C GLU A 119 -4.83 -19.25 16.21
N ASN A 120 -5.11 -18.22 17.01
CA ASN A 120 -5.92 -18.36 18.23
C ASN A 120 -7.41 -18.64 17.93
N ARG A 121 -7.92 -18.16 16.79
CA ARG A 121 -9.26 -18.54 16.30
C ARG A 121 -9.23 -19.89 15.58
N TYR A 122 -8.12 -20.24 14.95
CA TYR A 122 -7.88 -21.50 14.28
C TYR A 122 -7.92 -22.65 15.27
N ASP A 123 -7.22 -22.57 16.41
CA ASP A 123 -7.32 -23.60 17.46
C ASP A 123 -8.76 -23.76 17.98
N ALA A 124 -9.51 -22.66 18.11
CA ALA A 124 -10.88 -22.68 18.58
C ALA A 124 -11.90 -23.22 17.55
N VAL A 125 -11.63 -23.09 16.25
CA VAL A 125 -12.53 -23.52 15.15
C VAL A 125 -12.09 -24.84 14.50
N VAL A 126 -10.80 -25.16 14.53
CA VAL A 126 -10.17 -26.20 13.69
C VAL A 126 -9.73 -27.46 14.44
N ILE A 127 -9.94 -27.51 15.75
CA ILE A 127 -10.20 -28.80 16.39
C ILE A 127 -11.37 -29.56 15.70
N GLY A 128 -12.18 -28.90 14.84
CA GLY A 128 -13.18 -29.54 13.98
C GLY A 128 -12.79 -29.97 12.55
N SER A 129 -11.83 -29.36 11.83
CA SER A 129 -11.50 -29.78 10.44
C SER A 129 -10.27 -29.10 9.79
N ILE A 130 -9.11 -29.76 9.90
CA ILE A 130 -7.77 -29.34 9.45
C ILE A 130 -7.66 -29.08 7.92
N VAL A 131 -8.54 -29.68 7.12
CA VAL A 131 -8.51 -29.63 5.64
C VAL A 131 -8.78 -28.22 5.10
N TYR A 132 -9.72 -27.49 5.69
CA TYR A 132 -10.13 -26.17 5.19
C TYR A 132 -9.04 -25.12 5.37
N ASN A 133 -8.17 -25.27 6.36
CA ASN A 133 -7.17 -24.27 6.67
C ASN A 133 -5.87 -24.43 5.90
N ASN A 134 -5.52 -25.67 5.56
CA ASN A 134 -4.51 -25.91 4.53
C ASN A 134 -4.94 -25.23 3.21
N PHE A 135 -6.23 -25.30 2.86
CA PHE A 135 -6.76 -24.62 1.67
C PHE A 135 -6.74 -23.09 1.79
N LEU A 136 -7.09 -22.53 2.96
CA LEU A 136 -7.01 -21.09 3.23
C LEU A 136 -5.58 -20.55 3.22
N MET A 137 -4.63 -21.26 3.82
CA MET A 137 -3.21 -20.87 3.79
C MET A 137 -2.65 -20.89 2.36
N ILE A 138 -3.02 -21.90 1.57
CA ILE A 138 -2.66 -21.96 0.14
C ILE A 138 -3.28 -20.78 -0.61
N ALA A 139 -4.55 -20.44 -0.36
CA ALA A 139 -5.24 -19.32 -1.00
C ALA A 139 -4.61 -17.96 -0.66
N ILE A 140 -4.18 -17.75 0.59
CA ILE A 140 -3.46 -16.53 1.01
C ILE A 140 -2.07 -16.48 0.34
N GLY A 141 -1.36 -17.60 0.25
CA GLY A 141 -0.10 -17.72 -0.47
C GLY A 141 -0.22 -17.38 -1.97
N CYS A 142 -1.37 -17.68 -2.58
CA CYS A 142 -1.65 -17.33 -3.98
C CYS A 142 -1.80 -15.81 -4.24
N ASN A 143 -1.95 -14.98 -3.21
CA ASN A 143 -2.12 -13.54 -3.40
C ASN A 143 -0.91 -12.90 -4.10
N GLY A 144 0.32 -13.34 -3.79
CA GLY A 144 1.54 -12.86 -4.46
C GLY A 144 1.64 -13.26 -5.94
N LEU A 145 1.07 -14.41 -6.30
CA LEU A 145 1.01 -14.87 -7.69
C LEU A 145 -0.04 -14.08 -8.48
N LEU A 146 -1.21 -13.86 -7.89
CA LEU A 146 -2.29 -13.10 -8.51
C LEU A 146 -1.92 -11.64 -8.72
N THR A 147 -1.24 -11.00 -7.76
CA THR A 147 -0.75 -9.62 -7.96
C THR A 147 0.27 -9.54 -9.09
N THR A 148 1.18 -10.51 -9.21
CA THR A 148 2.14 -10.58 -10.31
C THR A 148 1.46 -10.79 -11.66
N LEU A 149 0.48 -11.70 -11.72
CA LEU A 149 -0.33 -11.94 -12.93
C LEU A 149 -1.16 -10.71 -13.30
N VAL A 150 -1.79 -10.04 -12.33
CA VAL A 150 -2.56 -8.81 -12.56
C VAL A 150 -1.65 -7.67 -13.01
N MET A 151 -0.43 -7.55 -12.49
CA MET A 151 0.54 -6.55 -12.98
C MET A 151 0.92 -6.79 -14.45
N ILE A 152 1.18 -8.05 -14.83
CA ILE A 152 1.50 -8.44 -16.21
C ILE A 152 0.29 -8.22 -17.13
N LEU A 153 -0.91 -8.54 -16.65
CA LEU A 153 -2.14 -8.37 -17.39
C LEU A 153 -2.50 -6.87 -17.48
N VAL A 154 -2.66 -6.11 -16.42
CA VAL A 154 -3.15 -4.72 -16.50
C VAL A 154 -2.27 -3.83 -17.40
N HIS A 155 -0.95 -4.01 -17.37
CA HIS A 155 -0.05 -3.19 -18.18
C HIS A 155 0.02 -3.67 -19.64
N ARG A 156 -0.59 -2.88 -20.54
CA ARG A 156 -0.53 -3.02 -22.01
C ARG A 156 0.85 -3.41 -22.57
N PRO A 157 1.99 -2.80 -22.17
CA PRO A 157 3.30 -3.18 -22.71
C PRO A 157 3.71 -4.61 -22.31
N TYR A 158 3.49 -5.01 -21.05
CA TYR A 158 3.80 -6.36 -20.57
C TYR A 158 2.93 -7.43 -21.23
N ARG A 159 1.63 -7.17 -21.45
CA ARG A 159 0.74 -8.08 -22.19
C ARG A 159 1.25 -8.37 -23.60
N ILE A 160 1.70 -7.34 -24.31
CA ILE A 160 2.15 -7.47 -25.71
C ILE A 160 3.44 -8.28 -25.75
N SER A 161 4.41 -7.98 -24.90
CA SER A 161 5.67 -8.75 -24.83
C SER A 161 5.45 -10.21 -24.44
N VAL A 162 4.53 -10.51 -23.52
CA VAL A 162 4.19 -11.90 -23.15
C VAL A 162 3.42 -12.62 -24.27
N LEU A 163 2.52 -11.96 -24.98
CA LEU A 163 1.80 -12.53 -26.13
C LEU A 163 2.73 -12.77 -27.33
N GLU A 164 3.77 -11.95 -27.50
CA GLU A 164 4.84 -12.16 -28.48
C GLU A 164 5.75 -13.32 -28.08
N MET A 165 6.13 -13.45 -26.79
CA MET A 165 6.88 -14.60 -26.27
C MET A 165 6.10 -15.92 -26.35
N CYS A 166 4.78 -15.89 -26.09
CA CYS A 166 3.89 -17.05 -26.22
C CYS A 166 3.45 -17.34 -27.67
N GLY A 167 3.86 -16.53 -28.66
CA GLY A 167 3.57 -16.77 -30.08
C GLY A 167 2.12 -16.53 -30.52
N ILE A 168 1.31 -15.83 -29.72
CA ILE A 168 -0.14 -15.62 -29.95
C ILE A 168 -0.46 -14.18 -30.42
N GLY A 169 0.51 -13.25 -30.41
CA GLY A 169 0.30 -11.85 -30.79
C GLY A 169 0.33 -11.57 -32.30
N LYS A 170 -0.75 -11.02 -32.87
CA LYS A 170 -0.72 -10.34 -34.19
C LYS A 170 0.19 -9.10 -34.11
N LYS A 171 1.11 -8.96 -35.06
CA LYS A 171 1.99 -7.79 -35.28
C LYS A 171 1.19 -6.53 -35.66
N ALA A 172 0.36 -5.99 -34.78
CA ALA A 172 -0.42 -4.78 -35.07
C ALA A 172 0.33 -3.48 -34.68
N GLY A 173 1.27 -3.54 -33.74
CA GLY A 173 2.00 -2.35 -33.27
C GLY A 173 3.12 -1.88 -34.21
N GLN A 174 3.83 -2.81 -34.83
CA GLN A 174 5.02 -2.48 -35.64
C GLN A 174 4.67 -1.95 -37.04
N GLN A 175 3.53 -2.33 -37.60
CA GLN A 175 3.03 -1.80 -38.88
C GLN A 175 2.68 -0.31 -38.80
N SER A 176 2.10 0.14 -37.67
CA SER A 176 1.76 1.56 -37.48
C SER A 176 2.99 2.46 -37.33
N ILE A 177 4.03 2.01 -36.62
CA ILE A 177 5.27 2.79 -36.43
C ILE A 177 6.08 2.82 -37.73
N ILE A 178 6.13 1.72 -38.48
CA ILE A 178 6.80 1.70 -39.79
C ILE A 178 6.08 2.61 -40.78
N GLU A 179 4.75 2.54 -40.90
CA GLU A 179 3.95 3.45 -41.76
C GLU A 179 4.12 4.93 -41.35
N VAL A 180 4.06 5.25 -40.06
CA VAL A 180 4.24 6.63 -39.56
C VAL A 180 5.67 7.12 -39.76
N THR A 181 6.68 6.26 -39.64
CA THR A 181 8.08 6.61 -39.89
C THR A 181 8.35 6.76 -41.40
N LEU A 182 7.73 5.94 -42.25
CA LEU A 182 7.79 6.05 -43.72
C LEU A 182 7.08 7.32 -44.23
N LEU A 183 5.94 7.67 -43.64
CA LEU A 183 5.24 8.94 -43.89
C LEU A 183 6.07 10.15 -43.47
N LYS A 184 6.72 10.11 -42.29
CA LYS A 184 7.66 11.17 -41.86
C LYS A 184 8.88 11.26 -42.78
N MET A 185 9.44 10.14 -43.24
CA MET A 185 10.57 10.15 -44.19
C MET A 185 10.16 10.66 -45.58
N ARG A 186 8.96 10.33 -46.08
CA ARG A 186 8.41 10.90 -47.32
C ARG A 186 8.12 12.40 -47.21
N ALA A 187 7.59 12.86 -46.08
CA ALA A 187 7.32 14.29 -45.84
C ALA A 187 8.62 15.12 -45.78
N VAL A 188 9.69 14.55 -45.20
CA VAL A 188 11.01 15.20 -45.17
C VAL A 188 11.68 15.21 -46.55
N GLY A 189 11.48 14.18 -47.37
CA GLY A 189 12.00 14.11 -48.75
C GLY A 189 11.34 15.08 -49.74
N VAL A 190 10.16 15.62 -49.44
CA VAL A 190 9.46 16.60 -50.29
C VAL A 190 9.79 18.06 -49.91
N VAL A 191 10.46 18.30 -48.78
CA VAL A 191 10.85 19.65 -48.32
C VAL A 191 12.28 20.05 -48.76
N SER A 192 13.02 19.18 -49.44
CA SER A 192 14.37 19.47 -49.96
C SER A 192 14.40 19.47 -51.50
N GLY A 193 13.51 20.24 -52.12
CA GLY A 193 13.45 20.42 -53.57
C GLY A 193 12.67 21.67 -53.95
N GLY A 194 13.24 22.83 -53.63
CA GLY A 194 12.76 24.17 -53.97
C GLY A 194 13.84 25.20 -53.71
#